data_AF-A0A132C0X9-F1
#
_entry.id   AF-A0A132C0X9-F1
#
_cell.length_a   1.000
_cell.length_b   1.000
_cell.length_c   1.000
_cell.angle_alpha   90.00
_cell.angle_beta   90.00
_cell.angle_gamma   90.00
#
_symmetry.space_group_name_H-M   'P 1'
#
loop_
_entity.id
_entity.type
_entity.pdbx_description
1 polymer ?
#
loop_
_entity_poly.entity_id
_entity_poly.type
_entity_poly.pdbx_seq_one_letter_code
_entity_poly.pdbx_strand_id
1 'polypeptide(L)'
;MHFPASVNFEQSDVLNARVRRVDGEYLISISSNFDPTINAVMARLVTSADVLPWLLLDSLERPKGAELLSRLCMEFILAHEHGHIIGGHVDQLALEKAGTDGISEFNVVSRDDQHATYDERSQAWEYEADTIGAALLDKQIDELIEAVKSQNLADNERTFLGAPEIAVEHVGALAIAALYVLFRLMRKTKDELILVGHHPDPLVRAFTCRDVISHRLMQRYDFDRGRFREMMIYHLETFDWAIEDLGYAASQMADDDGVNQVNDSLKNLAKLQSKYHHVTNNTRWAKWSMSQI
;
A
#
# COMPACT_ATOMS: atom_id res chain seq x y z
N MET A 1 11.84 -23.92 -18.96
CA MET A 1 10.39 -23.72 -19.14
C MET A 1 10.19 -22.27 -19.54
N HIS A 2 9.81 -22.02 -20.79
CA HIS A 2 9.39 -20.70 -21.25
C HIS A 2 7.96 -20.46 -20.77
N PHE A 3 7.73 -19.42 -19.97
CA PHE A 3 6.38 -18.94 -19.70
C PHE A 3 6.01 -17.99 -20.85
N PRO A 4 4.85 -18.17 -21.53
CA PRO A 4 4.44 -17.25 -22.57
C PRO A 4 4.23 -15.84 -21.98
N ALA A 5 4.51 -14.83 -22.79
CA ALA A 5 4.46 -13.39 -22.47
C ALA A 5 3.05 -12.83 -22.16
N SER A 6 2.09 -13.70 -21.85
CA SER A 6 0.78 -13.33 -21.33
C SER A 6 0.42 -14.30 -20.21
N VAL A 7 1.01 -14.11 -19.03
CA VAL A 7 0.50 -14.78 -17.83
C VAL A 7 -0.92 -14.26 -17.63
N ASN A 8 -1.91 -15.14 -17.72
CA ASN A 8 -3.27 -14.81 -17.33
C ASN A 8 -3.30 -14.67 -15.80
N PHE A 9 -3.00 -13.48 -15.31
CA PHE A 9 -2.86 -13.20 -13.88
C PHE A 9 -4.13 -13.49 -13.08
N GLU A 10 -5.31 -13.39 -13.72
CA GLU A 10 -6.59 -13.73 -13.10
C GLU A 10 -6.67 -15.20 -12.67
N GLN A 11 -5.86 -16.07 -13.30
CA GLN A 11 -5.77 -17.51 -13.03
C GLN A 11 -4.39 -17.94 -12.51
N SER A 12 -3.51 -16.99 -12.21
CA SER A 12 -2.15 -17.27 -11.76
C SER A 12 -2.08 -17.28 -10.23
N ASP A 13 -1.28 -18.18 -9.67
CA ASP A 13 -0.97 -18.19 -8.23
C ASP A 13 -0.14 -16.97 -7.78
N VAL A 14 0.22 -16.10 -8.72
CA VAL A 14 1.01 -14.89 -8.51
C VAL A 14 0.13 -13.75 -8.01
N LEU A 15 0.55 -13.12 -6.91
CA LEU A 15 -0.06 -11.88 -6.43
C LEU A 15 0.16 -10.77 -7.44
N ASN A 16 -0.93 -10.20 -7.94
CA ASN A 16 -0.89 -9.05 -8.84
C ASN A 16 -2.25 -8.35 -8.84
N ALA A 17 -2.23 -7.05 -9.07
CA ALA A 17 -3.38 -6.25 -9.44
C ALA A 17 -3.09 -5.53 -10.76
N ARG A 18 -4.15 -5.29 -11.53
CA ARG A 18 -4.04 -4.65 -12.83
C ARG A 18 -5.30 -3.89 -13.15
N VAL A 19 -5.13 -2.74 -13.78
CA VAL A 19 -6.20 -2.01 -14.43
C VAL A 19 -6.00 -1.94 -15.95
N ARG A 20 -7.08 -2.14 -16.70
CA ARG A 20 -7.09 -2.00 -18.16
C ARG A 20 -8.37 -1.38 -18.68
N ARG A 21 -8.31 -0.82 -19.87
CA ARG A 21 -9.46 -0.35 -20.63
C ARG A 21 -9.85 -1.41 -21.66
N VAL A 22 -11.09 -1.88 -21.62
CA VAL A 22 -11.64 -2.89 -22.54
C VAL A 22 -13.00 -2.41 -23.01
N ASP A 23 -13.20 -2.31 -24.32
CA ASP A 23 -14.48 -1.92 -24.95
C ASP A 23 -15.11 -0.62 -24.39
N GLY A 24 -14.26 0.32 -23.97
CA GLY A 24 -14.69 1.61 -23.42
C GLY A 24 -14.94 1.63 -21.91
N GLU A 25 -14.84 0.48 -21.24
CA GLU A 25 -14.96 0.34 -19.78
C GLU A 25 -13.59 0.13 -19.12
N TYR A 26 -13.49 0.41 -17.83
CA TYR A 26 -12.32 0.05 -17.03
C TYR A 26 -12.56 -1.28 -16.32
N LEU A 27 -11.61 -2.18 -16.44
CA LEU A 27 -11.58 -3.45 -15.74
C LEU A 27 -10.39 -3.48 -14.80
N ILE A 28 -10.67 -3.63 -13.50
CA ILE A 28 -9.68 -3.92 -12.47
C ILE A 28 -9.72 -5.43 -12.22
N SER A 29 -8.57 -6.07 -12.35
CA SER A 29 -8.38 -7.51 -12.14
C SER A 29 -7.39 -7.70 -10.99
N ILE A 30 -7.79 -8.44 -9.96
CA ILE A 30 -6.93 -8.82 -8.83
C ILE A 30 -6.83 -10.35 -8.81
N SER A 31 -5.64 -10.88 -8.55
CA SER A 31 -5.45 -12.32 -8.37
C SER A 31 -6.39 -12.87 -7.30
N SER A 32 -7.03 -14.00 -7.58
CA SER A 32 -7.93 -14.67 -6.63
C SER A 32 -7.22 -15.14 -5.36
N ASN A 33 -5.89 -15.32 -5.41
CA ASN A 33 -5.09 -15.70 -4.25
C ASN A 33 -4.64 -14.50 -3.40
N PHE A 34 -4.99 -13.27 -3.78
CA PHE A 34 -4.49 -12.09 -3.09
C PHE A 34 -4.97 -12.01 -1.65
N ASP A 35 -6.29 -12.02 -1.47
CA ASP A 35 -6.96 -11.99 -0.17
C ASP A 35 -6.50 -13.12 0.78
N PRO A 36 -6.55 -14.42 0.39
CA PRO A 36 -6.09 -15.47 1.29
C PRO A 36 -4.59 -15.38 1.63
N THR A 37 -3.76 -14.87 0.71
CA THR A 37 -2.31 -14.76 0.97
C THR A 37 -1.99 -13.63 1.93
N ILE A 38 -2.54 -12.43 1.72
CA ILE A 38 -2.30 -11.31 2.65
C ILE A 38 -2.90 -11.60 4.03
N ASN A 39 -4.08 -12.25 4.08
CA ASN A 39 -4.67 -12.70 5.33
C ASN A 39 -3.77 -13.71 6.06
N ALA A 40 -3.22 -14.71 5.36
CA ALA A 40 -2.31 -15.69 5.95
C ALA A 40 -1.01 -15.04 6.48
N VAL A 41 -0.45 -14.06 5.76
CA VAL A 41 0.73 -13.31 6.24
C VAL A 41 0.39 -12.53 7.50
N MET A 42 -0.69 -11.75 7.50
CA MET A 42 -1.13 -10.99 8.67
C MET A 42 -1.43 -11.89 9.86
N ALA A 43 -2.10 -13.03 9.64
CA ALA A 43 -2.43 -14.01 10.67
C ALA A 43 -1.17 -14.58 11.32
N ARG A 44 -0.08 -14.76 10.57
CA ARG A 44 1.21 -15.17 11.12
C ARG A 44 1.88 -14.05 11.90
N LEU A 45 1.87 -12.81 11.38
CA LEU A 45 2.48 -11.66 12.04
C LEU A 45 1.89 -11.41 13.43
N VAL A 46 0.55 -11.44 13.55
CA VAL A 46 -0.13 -11.22 14.82
C VAL A 46 0.05 -12.34 15.84
N THR A 47 0.77 -13.42 15.51
CA THR A 47 1.21 -14.43 16.51
C THR A 47 2.45 -13.99 17.28
N SER A 48 3.19 -13.00 16.80
CA SER A 48 4.33 -12.44 17.51
C SER A 48 3.86 -11.61 18.71
N ALA A 49 4.52 -11.80 19.86
CA ALA A 49 4.26 -10.99 21.05
C ALA A 49 4.58 -9.51 20.81
N ASP A 50 5.58 -9.23 19.97
CA ASP A 50 6.12 -7.89 19.76
C ASP A 50 5.24 -7.04 18.85
N VAL A 51 4.46 -7.66 17.95
CA VAL A 51 3.55 -6.97 17.01
C VAL A 51 2.35 -6.36 17.76
N LEU A 52 1.90 -6.99 18.84
CA LEU A 52 0.72 -6.59 19.62
C LEU A 52 0.94 -6.86 21.12
N PRO A 53 1.88 -6.19 21.79
CA PRO A 53 2.29 -6.55 23.15
C PRO A 53 1.19 -6.34 24.20
N TRP A 54 0.16 -5.54 23.89
CA TRP A 54 -0.96 -5.30 24.80
C TRP A 54 -2.03 -6.40 24.76
N LEU A 55 -1.93 -7.36 23.82
CA LEU A 55 -2.83 -8.52 23.76
C LEU A 55 -2.11 -9.78 24.21
N LEU A 56 -2.81 -10.64 24.96
CA LEU A 56 -2.35 -12.00 25.22
C LEU A 56 -2.19 -12.78 23.91
N LEU A 57 -1.22 -13.69 23.83
CA LEU A 57 -0.92 -14.48 22.63
C LEU A 57 -2.10 -15.36 22.18
N ASP A 58 -2.90 -15.83 23.12
CA ASP A 58 -4.10 -16.65 22.90
C ASP A 58 -5.39 -15.82 22.75
N SER A 59 -5.28 -14.50 22.69
CA SER A 59 -6.43 -13.60 22.54
C SER A 59 -7.15 -13.83 21.22
N LEU A 60 -8.49 -13.97 21.29
CA LEU A 60 -9.38 -14.04 20.13
C LEU A 60 -9.40 -12.73 19.32
N GLU A 61 -8.84 -11.63 19.85
CA GLU A 61 -8.71 -10.35 19.14
C GLU A 61 -7.56 -10.34 18.14
N ARG A 62 -6.52 -11.17 18.33
CA ARG A 62 -5.37 -11.21 17.41
C ARG A 62 -5.79 -11.66 15.99
N PRO A 63 -6.52 -12.78 15.81
CA PRO A 63 -6.99 -13.19 14.47
C PRO A 63 -7.93 -12.18 13.81
N LYS A 64 -8.82 -11.55 14.59
CA LYS A 64 -9.70 -10.48 14.08
C LYS A 64 -8.90 -9.28 13.60
N GLY A 65 -7.86 -8.90 14.34
CA GLY A 65 -6.93 -7.86 13.94
C GLY A 65 -6.25 -8.15 12.61
N ALA A 66 -5.75 -9.37 12.42
CA ALA A 66 -5.18 -9.80 11.15
C ALA A 66 -6.19 -9.68 9.99
N GLU A 67 -7.45 -10.08 10.21
CA GLU A 67 -8.51 -9.95 9.20
C GLU A 67 -8.73 -8.48 8.82
N LEU A 68 -8.86 -7.59 9.80
CA LEU A 68 -9.05 -6.15 9.56
C LEU A 68 -7.87 -5.52 8.83
N LEU A 69 -6.63 -5.82 9.23
CA LEU A 69 -5.44 -5.33 8.54
C LEU A 69 -5.34 -5.87 7.11
N SER A 70 -5.63 -7.17 6.92
CA SER A 70 -5.63 -7.78 5.58
C SER A 70 -6.67 -7.15 4.66
N ARG A 71 -7.85 -6.83 5.20
CA ARG A 71 -8.90 -6.14 4.46
C ARG A 71 -8.48 -4.72 4.07
N LEU A 72 -7.84 -3.96 4.97
CA LEU A 72 -7.28 -2.65 4.62
C LEU A 72 -6.29 -2.76 3.45
N CYS A 73 -5.43 -3.78 3.43
CA CYS A 73 -4.53 -4.02 2.30
C CYS A 73 -5.28 -4.28 0.99
N MET A 74 -6.34 -5.10 1.02
CA MET A 74 -7.16 -5.36 -0.17
C MET A 74 -7.88 -4.11 -0.69
N GLU A 75 -8.44 -3.32 0.21
CA GLU A 75 -9.08 -2.04 -0.11
C GLU A 75 -8.06 -1.06 -0.71
N PHE A 76 -6.82 -1.05 -0.20
CA PHE A 76 -5.76 -0.22 -0.76
C PHE A 76 -5.38 -0.63 -2.17
N ILE A 77 -5.20 -1.93 -2.45
CA ILE A 77 -4.87 -2.41 -3.80
C ILE A 77 -5.95 -1.99 -4.80
N LEU A 78 -7.23 -2.18 -4.45
CA LEU A 78 -8.33 -1.68 -5.27
C LEU A 78 -8.27 -0.17 -5.46
N ALA A 79 -8.03 0.58 -4.39
CA ALA A 79 -7.97 2.03 -4.42
C ALA A 79 -6.78 2.56 -5.24
N HIS A 80 -5.63 1.88 -5.20
CA HIS A 80 -4.45 2.17 -6.01
C HIS A 80 -4.74 1.98 -7.50
N GLU A 81 -5.39 0.87 -7.88
CA GLU A 81 -5.81 0.64 -9.28
C GLU A 81 -6.83 1.67 -9.75
N HIS A 82 -7.76 2.09 -8.88
CA HIS A 82 -8.61 3.25 -9.16
C HIS A 82 -7.81 4.55 -9.29
N GLY A 83 -6.74 4.71 -8.52
CA GLY A 83 -5.78 5.81 -8.65
C GLY A 83 -5.22 5.95 -10.07
N HIS A 84 -4.88 4.85 -10.73
CA HIS A 84 -4.45 4.87 -12.13
C HIS A 84 -5.54 5.32 -13.11
N ILE A 85 -6.81 4.97 -12.85
CA ILE A 85 -7.95 5.43 -13.67
C ILE A 85 -8.14 6.93 -13.47
N ILE A 86 -8.30 7.34 -12.21
CA ILE A 86 -8.55 8.72 -11.83
C ILE A 86 -7.39 9.59 -12.37
N GLY A 87 -6.16 9.04 -12.39
CA GLY A 87 -4.92 9.71 -12.84
C GLY A 87 -4.81 9.86 -14.33
N GLY A 88 -5.70 9.20 -15.08
CA GLY A 88 -5.63 9.13 -16.53
C GLY A 88 -4.42 8.36 -17.03
N HIS A 89 -3.77 7.57 -16.17
CA HIS A 89 -2.55 6.81 -16.50
C HIS A 89 -2.88 5.75 -17.55
N VAL A 90 -3.96 5.00 -17.34
CA VAL A 90 -4.42 3.92 -18.23
C VAL A 90 -4.77 4.46 -19.61
N ASP A 91 -5.53 5.55 -19.64
CA ASP A 91 -5.95 6.20 -20.88
C ASP A 91 -4.78 6.82 -21.63
N GLN A 92 -3.86 7.46 -20.92
CA GLN A 92 -2.66 8.03 -21.52
C GLN A 92 -1.79 6.94 -22.15
N LEU A 93 -1.62 5.80 -21.47
CA LEU A 93 -0.87 4.67 -22.01
C LEU A 93 -1.54 4.09 -23.27
N ALA A 94 -2.87 3.97 -23.26
CA ALA A 94 -3.64 3.48 -24.40
C ALA A 94 -3.53 4.41 -25.63
N LEU A 95 -3.41 5.73 -25.42
CA LEU A 95 -3.16 6.71 -26.50
C LEU A 95 -1.76 6.58 -27.09
N GLU A 96 -0.76 6.31 -26.25
CA GLU A 96 0.65 6.30 -26.66
C GLU A 96 1.08 5.00 -27.33
N LYS A 97 0.54 3.87 -26.86
CA LYS A 97 0.92 2.55 -27.36
C LYS A 97 -0.30 1.85 -27.93
N ALA A 98 -0.43 1.89 -29.26
CA ALA A 98 -1.44 1.11 -29.96
C ALA A 98 -1.38 -0.37 -29.53
N GLY A 99 -2.47 -0.87 -28.94
CA GLY A 99 -2.59 -2.25 -28.44
C GLY A 99 -2.09 -2.49 -27.00
N THR A 100 -1.78 -1.43 -26.23
CA THR A 100 -1.51 -1.57 -24.78
C THR A 100 -2.74 -1.16 -23.99
N ASP A 101 -3.48 -2.17 -23.50
CA ASP A 101 -4.79 -1.91 -22.90
C ASP A 101 -4.73 -1.59 -21.39
N GLY A 102 -3.56 -1.59 -20.71
CA GLY A 102 -3.57 -1.34 -19.26
C GLY A 102 -2.22 -1.16 -18.55
N ILE A 103 -2.31 -0.79 -17.27
CA ILE A 103 -1.22 -0.65 -16.30
C ILE A 103 -1.40 -1.74 -15.24
N SER A 104 -0.31 -2.35 -14.81
CA SER A 104 -0.32 -3.50 -13.90
C SER A 104 0.69 -3.25 -12.78
N GLU A 105 0.35 -3.66 -11.56
CA GLU A 105 1.22 -3.53 -10.39
C GLU A 105 2.60 -4.18 -10.64
N PHE A 106 2.59 -5.27 -11.42
CA PHE A 106 3.75 -5.80 -12.12
C PHE A 106 3.54 -5.83 -13.63
N ASN A 107 4.45 -5.21 -14.39
CA ASN A 107 4.57 -5.51 -15.81
C ASN A 107 5.45 -6.77 -15.94
N VAL A 108 4.88 -7.89 -16.39
CA VAL A 108 5.69 -9.03 -16.85
C VAL A 108 6.40 -8.58 -18.11
N VAL A 109 7.62 -8.12 -17.94
CA VAL A 109 8.59 -8.11 -19.03
C VAL A 109 9.21 -9.49 -19.01
N SER A 110 9.20 -10.17 -20.16
CA SER A 110 9.72 -11.53 -20.26
C SER A 110 11.14 -11.61 -19.68
N ARG A 111 11.51 -12.76 -19.11
CA ARG A 111 12.83 -13.03 -18.50
C ARG A 111 14.03 -12.72 -19.42
N ASP A 112 13.79 -12.57 -20.72
CA ASP A 112 14.77 -12.28 -21.77
C ASP A 112 15.02 -10.77 -21.98
N ASP A 113 14.20 -9.90 -21.39
CA ASP A 113 14.32 -8.43 -21.48
C ASP A 113 15.06 -7.88 -20.25
N GLN A 114 16.28 -8.35 -20.02
CA GLN A 114 17.22 -7.79 -19.03
C GLN A 114 17.59 -6.31 -19.29
N HIS A 115 16.91 -5.64 -20.22
CA HIS A 115 17.12 -4.25 -20.64
C HIS A 115 15.85 -3.42 -20.47
N ALA A 116 14.86 -3.87 -19.70
CA ALA A 116 13.74 -3.03 -19.28
C ALA A 116 14.31 -1.79 -18.58
N THR A 117 14.34 -0.68 -19.31
CA THR A 117 14.92 0.57 -18.87
C THR A 117 14.02 1.15 -17.79
N TYR A 118 14.64 1.65 -16.72
CA TYR A 118 13.96 2.41 -15.69
C TYR A 118 13.14 3.54 -16.34
N ASP A 119 11.82 3.48 -16.18
CA ASP A 119 10.89 4.50 -16.68
C ASP A 119 10.47 5.42 -15.53
N GLU A 120 11.13 6.58 -15.45
CA GLU A 120 10.82 7.64 -14.51
C GLU A 120 9.34 8.05 -14.50
N ARG A 121 8.69 8.01 -15.67
CA ARG A 121 7.28 8.40 -15.80
C ARG A 121 6.38 7.35 -15.17
N SER A 122 6.61 6.07 -15.46
CA SER A 122 5.85 4.99 -14.82
C SER A 122 6.01 5.06 -13.29
N GLN A 123 7.22 5.32 -12.79
CA GLN A 123 7.42 5.51 -11.34
C GLN A 123 6.65 6.74 -10.78
N ALA A 124 6.57 7.84 -11.53
CA ALA A 124 5.76 8.99 -11.14
C ALA A 124 4.26 8.64 -11.07
N TRP A 125 3.77 7.82 -12.00
CA TRP A 125 2.38 7.32 -12.00
C TRP A 125 2.11 6.38 -10.83
N GLU A 126 3.04 5.50 -10.46
CA GLU A 126 2.88 4.64 -9.27
C GLU A 126 2.81 5.47 -7.98
N TYR A 127 3.67 6.48 -7.85
CA TYR A 127 3.65 7.40 -6.71
C TYR A 127 2.33 8.17 -6.60
N GLU A 128 1.80 8.62 -7.74
CA GLU A 128 0.50 9.31 -7.81
C GLU A 128 -0.66 8.35 -7.48
N ALA A 129 -0.62 7.11 -7.96
CA ALA A 129 -1.61 6.08 -7.64
C ALA A 129 -1.59 5.69 -6.15
N ASP A 130 -0.42 5.53 -5.53
CA ASP A 130 -0.28 5.31 -4.08
C ASP A 130 -0.89 6.46 -3.27
N THR A 131 -0.65 7.71 -3.70
CA THR A 131 -1.19 8.89 -3.03
C THR A 131 -2.73 8.92 -3.09
N ILE A 132 -3.31 8.70 -4.27
CA ILE A 132 -4.77 8.65 -4.44
C ILE A 132 -5.36 7.46 -3.67
N GLY A 133 -4.72 6.29 -3.78
CA GLY A 133 -5.14 5.08 -3.08
C GLY A 133 -5.21 5.29 -1.57
N ALA A 134 -4.17 5.89 -0.99
CA ALA A 134 -4.14 6.26 0.42
C ALA A 134 -5.25 7.25 0.80
N ALA A 135 -5.57 8.22 -0.07
CA ALA A 135 -6.66 9.17 0.17
C ALA A 135 -8.06 8.52 0.10
N LEU A 136 -8.23 7.49 -0.75
CA LEU A 136 -9.49 6.75 -0.89
C LEU A 136 -9.76 5.79 0.29
N LEU A 137 -8.76 5.50 1.13
CA LEU A 137 -8.94 4.69 2.34
C LEU A 137 -9.65 5.40 3.49
N ASP A 138 -9.94 6.71 3.35
CA ASP A 138 -10.56 7.52 4.38
C ASP A 138 -11.75 6.84 5.05
N LYS A 139 -12.67 6.32 4.23
CA LYS A 139 -13.92 5.74 4.73
C LYS A 139 -13.63 4.52 5.61
N GLN A 140 -12.78 3.62 5.15
CA GLN A 140 -12.41 2.40 5.86
C GLN A 140 -11.68 2.74 7.17
N ILE A 141 -10.78 3.73 7.15
CA ILE A 141 -10.06 4.19 8.35
C ILE A 141 -11.05 4.84 9.35
N ASP A 142 -11.92 5.72 8.88
CA ASP A 142 -12.92 6.39 9.71
C ASP A 142 -13.89 5.37 10.33
N GLU A 143 -14.34 4.37 9.58
CA GLU A 143 -15.17 3.26 10.08
C GLU A 143 -14.48 2.47 11.19
N LEU A 144 -13.18 2.20 11.07
CA LEU A 144 -12.41 1.52 12.11
C LEU A 144 -12.25 2.41 13.36
N ILE A 145 -11.98 3.69 13.19
CA ILE A 145 -11.88 4.65 14.31
C ILE A 145 -13.19 4.70 15.08
N GLU A 146 -14.32 4.83 14.39
CA GLU A 146 -15.65 4.85 15.01
C GLU A 146 -16.01 3.51 15.66
N ALA A 147 -15.62 2.39 15.05
CA ALA A 147 -15.79 1.06 15.63
C ALA A 147 -15.01 0.85 16.94
N VAL A 148 -13.92 1.58 17.17
CA VAL A 148 -13.17 1.57 18.45
C VAL A 148 -13.77 2.57 19.43
N LYS A 149 -14.04 3.80 18.99
CA LYS A 149 -14.60 4.86 19.85
C LYS A 149 -15.98 4.54 20.41
N SER A 150 -16.77 3.76 19.66
CA SER A 150 -18.10 3.32 20.09
C SER A 150 -18.07 2.17 21.11
N GLN A 151 -16.91 1.60 21.42
CA GLN A 151 -16.80 0.53 22.40
C GLN A 151 -16.77 1.07 23.82
N ASN A 152 -17.55 0.43 24.69
CA ASN A 152 -17.57 0.73 26.11
C ASN A 152 -16.60 -0.21 26.85
N LEU A 153 -15.31 -0.07 26.56
CA LEU A 153 -14.24 -0.87 27.16
C LEU A 153 -13.96 -0.40 28.58
N ALA A 154 -13.64 -1.34 29.49
CA ALA A 154 -13.09 -0.97 30.79
C ALA A 154 -11.68 -0.35 30.64
N ASP A 155 -11.22 0.41 31.64
CA ASP A 155 -9.93 1.14 31.60
C ASP A 155 -8.71 0.26 31.25
N ASN A 156 -8.76 -1.04 31.58
CA ASN A 156 -7.72 -2.03 31.33
C ASN A 156 -7.98 -2.93 30.10
N GLU A 157 -9.12 -2.76 29.42
CA GLU A 157 -9.45 -3.51 28.21
C GLU A 157 -8.96 -2.73 26.98
N ARG A 158 -8.43 -3.47 26.01
CA ARG A 158 -7.94 -2.93 24.76
C ARG A 158 -8.38 -3.87 23.65
N THR A 159 -8.83 -3.30 22.53
CA THR A 159 -8.97 -4.08 21.31
C THR A 159 -7.62 -4.26 20.64
N PHE A 160 -7.59 -5.05 19.56
CA PHE A 160 -6.50 -4.99 18.61
C PHE A 160 -6.19 -3.58 18.11
N LEU A 161 -7.19 -2.71 17.97
CA LEU A 161 -7.00 -1.32 17.52
C LEU A 161 -6.65 -0.36 18.68
N GLY A 162 -6.41 -0.89 19.88
CA GLY A 162 -6.01 -0.16 21.07
C GLY A 162 -7.17 0.43 21.87
N ALA A 163 -6.89 1.55 22.55
CA ALA A 163 -7.82 2.25 23.43
C ALA A 163 -8.62 3.32 22.67
N PRO A 164 -9.90 3.59 23.03
CA PRO A 164 -10.73 4.63 22.40
C PRO A 164 -10.09 6.02 22.36
N GLU A 165 -9.32 6.38 23.39
CA GLU A 165 -8.71 7.70 23.56
C GLU A 165 -7.58 7.99 22.57
N ILE A 166 -6.99 6.94 21.99
CA ILE A 166 -5.88 7.01 21.04
C ILE A 166 -6.23 6.39 19.69
N ALA A 167 -7.53 6.09 19.46
CA ALA A 167 -7.98 5.33 18.31
C ALA A 167 -7.59 5.98 16.98
N VAL A 168 -7.62 7.31 16.89
CA VAL A 168 -7.30 8.04 15.66
C VAL A 168 -5.84 7.80 15.26
N GLU A 169 -4.91 8.08 16.18
CA GLU A 169 -3.49 7.92 15.90
C GLU A 169 -3.12 6.44 15.73
N HIS A 170 -3.71 5.56 16.54
CA HIS A 170 -3.33 4.15 16.56
C HIS A 170 -3.84 3.39 15.32
N VAL A 171 -5.09 3.62 14.90
CA VAL A 171 -5.64 3.05 13.66
C VAL A 171 -4.85 3.56 12.45
N GLY A 172 -4.54 4.86 12.40
CA GLY A 172 -3.70 5.42 11.33
C GLY A 172 -2.31 4.78 11.26
N ALA A 173 -1.67 4.60 12.41
CA ALA A 173 -0.36 3.95 12.50
C ALA A 173 -0.39 2.47 12.07
N LEU A 174 -1.39 1.71 12.52
CA LEU A 174 -1.60 0.32 12.12
C LEU A 174 -1.92 0.19 10.64
N ALA A 175 -2.69 1.11 10.06
CA ALA A 175 -2.97 1.13 8.62
C ALA A 175 -1.67 1.26 7.82
N ILE A 176 -0.78 2.19 8.19
CA ILE A 176 0.51 2.37 7.51
C ILE A 176 1.41 1.13 7.65
N ALA A 177 1.46 0.53 8.83
CA ALA A 177 2.22 -0.70 9.05
C ALA A 177 1.67 -1.87 8.21
N ALA A 178 0.34 -1.97 8.08
CA ALA A 178 -0.29 -2.98 7.23
C ALA A 178 0.03 -2.76 5.74
N LEU A 179 0.01 -1.52 5.26
CA LEU A 179 0.43 -1.19 3.89
C LEU A 179 1.90 -1.50 3.66
N TYR A 180 2.77 -1.26 4.65
CA TYR A 180 4.18 -1.65 4.56
C TYR A 180 4.36 -3.17 4.37
N VAL A 181 3.63 -3.99 5.14
CA VAL A 181 3.60 -5.46 4.97
C VAL A 181 3.14 -5.85 3.57
N LEU A 182 2.07 -5.23 3.09
CA LEU A 182 1.58 -5.44 1.72
C LEU A 182 2.69 -5.16 0.71
N PHE A 183 3.37 -4.01 0.80
CA PHE A 183 4.42 -3.66 -0.15
C PHE A 183 5.63 -4.61 -0.08
N ARG A 184 5.97 -5.12 1.11
CA ARG A 184 6.99 -6.15 1.29
C ARG A 184 6.60 -7.48 0.64
N LEU A 185 5.34 -7.89 0.80
CA LEU A 185 4.76 -9.06 0.14
C LEU A 185 4.85 -8.93 -1.38
N MET A 186 4.41 -7.78 -1.92
CA MET A 186 4.44 -7.51 -3.36
C MET A 186 5.87 -7.47 -3.91
N ARG A 187 6.82 -6.86 -3.20
CA ARG A 187 8.23 -6.93 -3.61
C ARG A 187 8.75 -8.37 -3.65
N LYS A 188 8.45 -9.19 -2.64
CA LYS A 188 8.91 -10.59 -2.64
C LYS A 188 8.37 -11.34 -3.85
N THR A 189 7.09 -11.18 -4.16
CA THR A 189 6.49 -11.77 -5.37
C THR A 189 7.19 -11.30 -6.64
N LYS A 190 7.47 -10.00 -6.75
CA LYS A 190 8.24 -9.44 -7.87
C LYS A 190 9.61 -10.09 -8.02
N ASP A 191 10.36 -10.21 -6.94
CA ASP A 191 11.74 -10.70 -6.94
C ASP A 191 11.80 -12.21 -7.22
N GLU A 192 10.91 -13.00 -6.62
CA GLU A 192 10.80 -14.46 -6.85
C GLU A 192 10.47 -14.80 -8.30
N LEU A 193 9.68 -13.95 -8.95
CA LEU A 193 9.22 -14.13 -10.33
C LEU A 193 10.05 -13.35 -11.36
N ILE A 194 11.02 -12.55 -10.90
CA ILE A 194 11.90 -11.71 -11.72
C ILE A 194 11.07 -10.79 -12.62
N LEU A 195 10.14 -10.07 -12.02
CA LEU A 195 9.26 -9.12 -12.69
C LEU A 195 9.87 -7.71 -12.67
N VAL A 196 9.48 -6.88 -13.65
CA VAL A 196 9.81 -5.46 -13.64
C VAL A 196 8.68 -4.71 -12.95
N GLY A 197 9.03 -4.01 -11.87
CA GLY A 197 8.12 -3.10 -11.18
C GLY A 197 8.72 -1.70 -11.16
N HIS A 198 7.89 -0.69 -11.42
CA HIS A 198 8.26 0.73 -11.29
C HIS A 198 7.97 1.29 -9.89
N HIS A 199 7.34 0.47 -9.06
CA HIS A 199 7.07 0.73 -7.66
C HIS A 199 8.35 1.10 -6.88
N PRO A 200 8.31 2.19 -6.10
CA PRO A 200 9.37 2.51 -5.15
C PRO A 200 9.55 1.42 -4.10
N ASP A 201 10.59 1.60 -3.29
CA ASP A 201 10.81 0.75 -2.12
C ASP A 201 9.55 0.68 -1.21
N PRO A 202 9.22 -0.49 -0.63
CA PRO A 202 8.14 -0.65 0.34
C PRO A 202 8.10 0.41 1.44
N LEU A 203 9.24 0.80 2.01
CA LEU A 203 9.27 1.80 3.07
C LEU A 203 8.95 3.20 2.53
N VAL A 204 9.40 3.51 1.32
CA VAL A 204 9.08 4.76 0.60
C VAL A 204 7.59 4.83 0.26
N ARG A 205 6.98 3.73 -0.21
CA ARG A 205 5.54 3.66 -0.46
C ARG A 205 4.73 3.83 0.82
N ALA A 206 5.15 3.19 1.92
CA ALA A 206 4.52 3.33 3.22
C ALA A 206 4.58 4.79 3.73
N PHE A 207 5.72 5.47 3.55
CA PHE A 207 5.85 6.88 3.94
C PHE A 207 5.08 7.83 3.02
N THR A 208 4.92 7.48 1.74
CA THR A 208 3.98 8.18 0.84
C THR A 208 2.57 8.11 1.39
N CYS A 209 2.11 6.90 1.75
CA CYS A 209 0.79 6.70 2.35
C CYS A 209 0.66 7.40 3.71
N ARG A 210 1.72 7.41 4.54
CA ARG A 210 1.75 8.13 5.81
C ARG A 210 1.43 9.61 5.64
N ASP A 211 2.08 10.28 4.70
CA ASP A 211 1.91 11.72 4.51
C ASP A 211 0.45 12.04 4.20
N VAL A 212 -0.15 11.26 3.30
CA VAL A 212 -1.57 11.36 2.95
C VAL A 212 -2.50 11.05 4.13
N ILE A 213 -2.34 9.88 4.74
CA ILE A 213 -3.24 9.42 5.81
C ILE A 213 -3.18 10.38 7.01
N SER A 214 -1.97 10.76 7.44
CA SER A 214 -1.80 11.66 8.59
C SER A 214 -2.38 13.05 8.32
N HIS A 215 -2.17 13.60 7.12
CA HIS A 215 -2.75 14.88 6.74
C HIS A 215 -4.29 14.84 6.79
N ARG A 216 -4.89 13.78 6.24
CA ARG A 216 -6.35 13.62 6.19
C ARG A 216 -6.96 13.38 7.56
N LEU A 217 -6.30 12.60 8.42
CA LEU A 217 -6.71 12.43 9.82
C LEU A 217 -6.66 13.75 10.59
N MET A 218 -5.60 14.55 10.41
CA MET A 218 -5.47 15.88 11.03
C MET A 218 -6.55 16.88 10.60
N GLN A 219 -7.13 16.72 9.40
CA GLN A 219 -8.22 17.57 8.93
C GLN A 219 -9.57 17.17 9.53
N ARG A 220 -9.76 15.88 9.85
CA ARG A 220 -11.05 15.31 10.29
C ARG A 220 -11.19 15.15 11.79
N TYR A 221 -10.07 14.97 12.50
CA TYR A 221 -10.07 14.60 13.92
C TYR A 221 -9.14 15.50 14.75
N ASP A 222 -9.39 15.52 16.06
CA ASP A 222 -8.35 15.94 17.01
C ASP A 222 -7.22 14.90 16.95
N PHE A 223 -6.01 15.35 16.60
CA PHE A 223 -4.91 14.49 16.19
C PHE A 223 -3.59 14.90 16.85
N ASP A 224 -3.05 14.03 17.68
CA ASP A 224 -1.75 14.17 18.32
C ASP A 224 -0.65 13.65 17.40
N ARG A 225 0.04 14.58 16.72
CA ARG A 225 1.13 14.27 15.80
C ARG A 225 2.31 13.57 16.48
N GLY A 226 2.60 13.90 17.73
CA GLY A 226 3.71 13.31 18.47
C GLY A 226 3.43 11.83 18.75
N ARG A 227 2.25 11.56 19.31
CA ARG A 227 1.79 10.21 19.61
C ARG A 227 1.67 9.35 18.36
N PHE A 228 1.10 9.89 17.28
CA PHE A 228 1.00 9.19 16.01
C PHE A 228 2.37 8.76 15.48
N ARG A 229 3.36 9.67 15.50
CA ARG A 229 4.72 9.35 15.05
C ARG A 229 5.34 8.24 15.87
N GLU A 230 5.22 8.30 17.20
CA GLU A 230 5.76 7.26 18.10
C GLU A 230 5.12 5.90 17.83
N MET A 231 3.80 5.83 17.72
CA MET A 231 3.09 4.58 17.44
C MET A 231 3.38 4.04 16.03
N MET A 232 3.48 4.91 15.03
CA MET A 232 3.81 4.49 13.66
C MET A 232 5.22 3.89 13.59
N ILE A 233 6.22 4.52 14.22
CA ILE A 233 7.59 3.97 14.26
C ILE A 233 7.59 2.63 14.97
N TYR A 234 6.97 2.56 16.15
CA TYR A 234 6.85 1.32 16.91
C TYR A 234 6.23 0.17 16.09
N HIS A 235 5.12 0.43 15.40
CA HIS A 235 4.47 -0.57 14.55
C HIS A 235 5.31 -0.94 13.33
N LEU A 236 5.94 0.03 12.67
CA LEU A 236 6.80 -0.26 11.54
C LEU A 236 7.98 -1.14 11.96
N GLU A 237 8.67 -0.82 13.05
CA GLU A 237 9.78 -1.63 13.56
C GLU A 237 9.32 -3.04 13.90
N THR A 238 8.28 -3.19 14.72
CA THR A 238 7.82 -4.51 15.19
C THR A 238 7.28 -5.39 14.06
N PHE A 239 6.57 -4.80 13.09
CA PHE A 239 6.14 -5.52 11.90
C PHE A 239 7.31 -5.82 10.95
N ASP A 240 8.33 -4.96 10.85
CA ASP A 240 9.51 -5.17 10.02
C ASP A 240 10.32 -6.39 10.49
N TRP A 241 10.60 -6.48 11.79
CA TRP A 241 11.23 -7.66 12.39
C TRP A 241 10.39 -8.91 12.19
N ALA A 242 9.09 -8.84 12.49
CA ALA A 242 8.21 -9.99 12.39
C ALA A 242 8.05 -10.48 10.94
N ILE A 243 7.99 -9.60 9.94
CA ILE A 243 7.85 -10.00 8.53
C ILE A 243 9.19 -10.51 7.96
N GLU A 244 10.31 -10.00 8.45
CA GLU A 244 11.64 -10.51 8.10
C GLU A 244 11.83 -11.95 8.59
N ASP A 245 11.38 -12.28 9.80
CA ASP A 245 11.37 -13.66 10.33
C ASP A 245 10.51 -14.62 9.47
N LEU A 246 9.51 -14.10 8.76
CA LEU A 246 8.71 -14.86 7.80
C LEU A 246 9.41 -15.00 6.43
N GLY A 247 10.64 -14.49 6.29
CA GLY A 247 11.45 -14.54 5.08
C GLY A 247 11.08 -13.49 4.03
N TYR A 248 10.46 -12.38 4.44
CA TYR A 248 10.23 -11.23 3.56
C TYR A 248 11.29 -10.18 3.87
N ALA A 249 12.50 -10.32 3.30
CA ALA A 249 13.66 -9.50 3.65
C ALA A 249 13.45 -7.99 3.41
N ALA A 250 14.14 -7.16 4.20
CA ALA A 250 14.21 -5.72 4.03
C ALA A 250 15.24 -5.31 2.96
N SER A 251 15.00 -4.17 2.33
CA SER A 251 15.99 -3.47 1.49
C SER A 251 16.52 -2.23 2.22
N GLN A 252 15.64 -1.58 2.97
CA GLN A 252 15.85 -0.44 3.84
C GLN A 252 15.22 -0.82 5.17
N MET A 253 16.01 -0.72 6.24
CA MET A 253 15.53 -0.88 7.59
C MET A 253 14.68 0.34 7.98
N ALA A 254 13.68 0.14 8.84
CA ALA A 254 12.89 1.24 9.41
C ALA A 254 13.65 1.96 10.56
N ASP A 255 14.93 2.26 10.37
CA ASP A 255 15.80 2.98 11.33
C ASP A 255 16.08 4.43 10.87
N ASP A 256 16.84 5.20 11.66
CA ASP A 256 17.15 6.61 11.36
C ASP A 256 17.83 6.80 10.00
N ASP A 257 18.73 5.90 9.62
CA ASP A 257 19.44 5.96 8.34
C ASP A 257 18.51 5.61 7.17
N GLY A 258 17.65 4.61 7.34
CA GLY A 258 16.58 4.27 6.41
C GLY A 258 15.61 5.43 6.21
N VAL A 259 15.17 6.09 7.29
CA VAL A 259 14.28 7.26 7.24
C VAL A 259 14.89 8.40 6.43
N ASN A 260 16.20 8.65 6.55
CA ASN A 260 16.89 9.66 5.75
C ASN A 260 16.88 9.32 4.25
N GLN A 261 17.15 8.06 3.89
CA GLN A 261 17.09 7.60 2.50
C GLN A 261 15.66 7.69 1.94
N VAL A 262 14.66 7.36 2.77
CA VAL A 262 13.24 7.49 2.41
C VAL A 262 12.90 8.94 2.13
N ASN A 263 13.31 9.88 2.98
CA ASN A 263 13.04 11.31 2.78
C ASN A 263 13.64 11.84 1.47
N ASP A 264 14.83 11.40 1.10
CA ASP A 264 15.44 11.79 -0.18
C ASP A 264 14.72 11.14 -1.37
N SER A 265 14.26 9.90 -1.21
CA SER A 265 13.47 9.20 -2.21
C SER A 265 12.12 9.88 -2.44
N LEU A 266 11.42 10.29 -1.37
CA LEU A 266 10.17 11.06 -1.45
C LEU A 266 10.36 12.40 -2.17
N LYS A 267 11.43 13.14 -1.88
CA LYS A 267 11.75 14.39 -2.59
C LYS A 267 11.96 14.13 -4.09
N ASN A 268 12.59 13.02 -4.45
CA ASN A 268 12.81 12.66 -5.84
C ASN A 268 11.50 12.26 -6.53
N LEU A 269 10.64 11.48 -5.88
CA LEU A 269 9.31 11.12 -6.39
C LEU A 269 8.44 12.36 -6.61
N ALA A 270 8.44 13.32 -5.68
CA ALA A 270 7.73 14.59 -5.86
C ALA A 270 8.25 15.39 -7.07
N LYS A 271 9.56 15.37 -7.34
CA LYS A 271 10.13 16.00 -8.55
C LYS A 271 9.70 15.27 -9.82
N LEU A 272 9.71 13.94 -9.81
CA LEU A 272 9.26 13.13 -10.95
C LEU A 272 7.77 13.36 -11.23
N GLN A 273 6.94 13.39 -10.19
CA GLN A 273 5.53 13.74 -10.29
C GLN A 273 5.36 15.12 -10.92
N SER A 274 6.03 16.15 -10.40
CA SER A 274 5.95 17.50 -10.98
C SER A 274 6.39 17.54 -12.45
N LYS A 275 7.44 16.79 -12.80
CA LYS A 275 7.94 16.66 -14.18
C LYS A 275 6.93 16.00 -15.11
N TYR A 276 6.27 14.93 -14.71
CA TYR A 276 5.43 14.10 -15.60
C TYR A 276 3.92 14.28 -15.43
N HIS A 277 3.46 14.95 -14.37
CA HIS A 277 2.03 15.10 -14.08
C HIS A 277 1.29 15.70 -15.29
N HIS A 278 1.83 16.73 -15.94
CA HIS A 278 1.17 17.37 -17.08
C HIS A 278 0.87 16.43 -18.28
N VAL A 279 1.53 15.27 -18.36
CA VAL A 279 1.35 14.30 -19.44
C VAL A 279 -0.07 13.74 -19.45
N THR A 280 -0.72 13.60 -18.29
CA THR A 280 -2.08 13.03 -18.19
C THR A 280 -3.18 14.08 -18.14
N ASN A 281 -2.88 15.36 -18.45
CA ASN A 281 -3.84 16.47 -18.34
C ASN A 281 -5.12 16.27 -19.16
N ASN A 282 -5.04 15.57 -20.30
CA ASN A 282 -6.16 15.35 -21.20
C ASN A 282 -6.93 14.06 -20.89
N THR A 283 -6.39 13.20 -20.03
CA THR A 283 -6.92 11.86 -19.75
C THR A 283 -7.33 11.67 -18.30
N ARG A 284 -6.83 12.51 -17.39
CA ARG A 284 -7.22 12.49 -15.98
C ARG A 284 -8.68 12.88 -15.78
N TRP A 285 -9.28 12.29 -14.76
CA TRP A 285 -10.68 12.52 -14.40
C TRP A 285 -10.87 13.68 -13.44
N ALA A 286 -9.85 13.96 -12.62
CA ALA A 286 -9.85 15.08 -11.70
C ALA A 286 -8.51 15.81 -11.76
N LYS A 287 -8.55 17.12 -11.48
CA LYS A 287 -7.35 17.87 -11.12
C LYS A 287 -7.15 17.70 -9.61
N TRP A 288 -6.04 17.14 -9.20
CA TRP A 288 -5.57 17.19 -7.83
C TRP A 288 -4.18 17.80 -7.78
N SER A 289 -3.86 18.40 -6.65
CA SER A 289 -2.48 18.74 -6.30
C SER A 289 -2.10 18.06 -4.99
N MET A 290 -0.82 17.72 -4.84
CA MET A 290 -0.24 17.25 -3.57
C MET A 290 -0.29 18.32 -2.46
N SER A 291 -0.75 19.54 -2.75
CA SER A 291 -1.04 20.55 -1.72
C SER A 291 -2.47 20.45 -1.17
N GLN A 292 -3.30 19.56 -1.74
CA GLN A 292 -4.68 19.27 -1.33
C GLN A 292 -4.79 17.89 -0.64
N ILE A 293 -3.69 17.17 -0.52
CA ILE A 293 -3.50 15.90 0.16
C ILE A 293 -2.35 16.08 1.15
#